data_AF-A0A2V5UZE5-F1
#
_entry.id   AF-A0A2V5UZE5-F1
#
_cell.length_a   1.000
_cell.length_b   1.000
_cell.length_c   1.000
_cell.angle_alpha   90.00
_cell.angle_beta   90.00
_cell.angle_gamma   90.00
#
_symmetry.space_group_name_H-M   'P 1'
#
loop_
_entity.id
_entity.type
_entity.pdbx_description
1 polymer ?
#
loop_
_entity_poly.entity_id
_entity_poly.type
_entity_poly.pdbx_seq_one_letter_code
_entity_poly.pdbx_strand_id
1 'polypeptide(L)' 'MKTIILIPFLAIGVTASAQDPVKTSPQYYKVLLENDQVRVLEYRLKPGEKEPTHSHPAGVV' A
#
# COMPACT_ATOMS: atom_id res chain seq x y z
N MET A 1 36.86 -2.94 30.17
CA MET A 1 37.10 -2.60 28.76
C MET A 1 35.82 -2.95 28.00
N LYS A 2 35.02 -1.94 27.62
CA LYS A 2 33.72 -2.15 26.96
C LYS A 2 33.97 -2.23 25.46
N THR A 3 33.92 -3.44 24.91
CA THR A 3 33.99 -3.65 23.46
C THR A 3 32.70 -3.13 22.83
N ILE A 4 32.79 -2.00 22.11
CA ILE A 4 31.66 -1.46 21.33
C ILE A 4 31.70 -2.15 19.97
N ILE A 5 30.72 -3.02 19.72
CA ILE A 5 30.52 -3.64 18.41
C ILE A 5 29.70 -2.66 17.56
N LEU A 6 30.31 -2.16 16.49
CA LEU A 6 29.68 -1.25 15.54
C LEU A 6 28.95 -2.10 14.49
N ILE A 7 27.64 -2.27 14.65
CA ILE A 7 26.80 -2.97 13.67
C ILE A 7 26.57 -2.01 12.49
N PRO A 8 26.91 -2.39 11.25
CA PRO A 8 26.61 -1.56 10.10
C PRO A 8 25.08 -1.49 9.93
N PHE A 9 24.54 -0.28 10.01
CA PHE A 9 23.12 -0.02 9.74
C PHE A 9 22.90 -0.17 8.24
N LEU A 10 22.49 -1.36 7.81
CA LEU A 10 22.14 -1.62 6.42
C LEU A 10 20.83 -0.88 6.13
N ALA A 11 20.90 0.23 5.42
CA ALA A 11 19.74 0.94 4.91
C ALA A 11 19.09 0.07 3.81
N ILE A 12 18.15 -0.78 4.22
CA ILE A 12 17.28 -1.49 3.29
C ILE A 12 16.40 -0.43 2.64
N GLY A 13 16.63 -0.16 1.35
CA GLY A 13 15.77 0.73 0.57
C GLY A 13 14.35 0.19 0.60
N VAL A 14 13.44 0.91 1.27
CA VAL A 14 12.01 0.60 1.27
C VAL A 14 11.51 0.94 -0.13
N THR A 15 11.44 -0.06 -1.00
CA THR A 15 10.69 0.06 -2.24
C THR A 15 9.21 0.12 -1.86
N ALA A 16 8.58 1.28 -2.08
CA ALA A 16 7.15 1.44 -1.87
C ALA A 16 6.42 0.54 -2.89
N SER A 17 6.11 -0.68 -2.49
CA SER A 17 5.23 -1.56 -3.26
C SER A 17 3.81 -1.03 -3.13
N ALA A 18 3.08 -0.94 -4.24
CA ALA A 18 1.67 -0.57 -4.20
C ALA A 18 0.90 -1.55 -3.32
N GLN A 19 0.22 -1.05 -2.30
CA GLN A 19 -0.63 -1.86 -1.42
C GLN A 19 -1.89 -2.27 -2.19
N ASP A 20 -2.38 -3.50 -1.97
CA ASP A 20 -3.64 -3.94 -2.58
C ASP A 20 -4.83 -3.25 -1.87
N PRO A 21 -5.59 -2.36 -2.54
CA PRO A 21 -6.69 -1.63 -1.93
C PRO A 21 -7.81 -2.54 -1.42
N VAL A 22 -7.98 -3.73 -2.01
CA VAL A 22 -8.98 -4.72 -1.57
C VAL A 22 -8.59 -5.33 -0.22
N LYS A 23 -7.31 -5.26 0.18
CA LYS A 23 -6.84 -5.72 1.49
C LYS A 23 -6.80 -4.61 2.53
N THR A 24 -6.39 -3.42 2.14
CA THR A 24 -6.27 -2.28 3.07
C THR A 24 -7.62 -1.63 3.37
N SER A 25 -8.57 -1.70 2.44
CA SER A 25 -9.87 -1.02 2.55
C SER A 25 -11.02 -1.84 1.97
N PRO A 26 -11.18 -3.11 2.41
CA PRO A 26 -12.14 -4.05 1.83
C PRO A 26 -13.60 -3.54 1.85
N GLN A 27 -13.93 -2.62 2.76
CA GLN A 27 -15.26 -2.05 2.88
C GLN A 27 -15.66 -1.15 1.71
N TYR A 28 -14.71 -0.60 0.95
CA TYR A 28 -14.97 0.33 -0.15
C TYR A 28 -14.77 -0.29 -1.53
N TYR A 29 -14.18 -1.49 -1.60
CA TYR A 29 -13.85 -2.15 -2.86
C TYR A 29 -14.59 -3.46 -3.03
N LYS A 30 -15.07 -3.69 -4.25
CA LYS A 30 -15.60 -4.99 -4.69
C LYS A 30 -14.91 -5.42 -5.97
N VAL A 31 -14.38 -6.64 -5.98
CA VAL A 31 -13.82 -7.27 -7.18
C VAL A 31 -14.98 -7.68 -8.09
N LEU A 32 -15.08 -7.06 -9.26
CA LEU A 32 -16.08 -7.41 -10.27
C LEU A 32 -15.55 -8.46 -11.26
N LEU A 33 -14.25 -8.40 -11.56
CA LEU A 33 -13.54 -9.35 -12.41
C LEU A 33 -12.07 -9.40 -11.98
N GLU A 34 -11.49 -10.59 -11.96
CA GLU A 34 -10.06 -10.78 -11.78
C GLU A 34 -9.63 -11.99 -12.62
N ASN A 35 -8.69 -11.78 -13.52
CA ASN A 35 -8.10 -12.83 -14.35
C ASN A 35 -6.62 -12.53 -14.63
N ASP A 36 -5.96 -13.41 -15.38
CA ASP A 36 -4.52 -13.33 -15.67
C ASP A 36 -4.10 -12.09 -16.48
N GLN A 37 -5.05 -11.27 -16.96
CA GLN A 37 -4.79 -10.10 -17.79
C GLN A 37 -5.24 -8.81 -17.10
N VAL A 38 -6.41 -8.82 -16.47
CA VAL A 38 -7.06 -7.61 -15.95
C VAL A 38 -7.79 -7.87 -14.64
N ARG A 39 -7.86 -6.81 -13.84
CA ARG A 39 -8.68 -6.71 -12.63
C ARG A 39 -9.60 -5.51 -12.74
N VAL A 40 -10.90 -5.71 -12.52
CA VAL A 40 -11.92 -4.66 -12.49
C VAL A 40 -12.45 -4.54 -11.08
N LEU A 41 -12.30 -3.34 -10.51
CA LEU A 41 -12.72 -3.03 -9.16
C LEU A 41 -13.86 -2.00 -9.21
N GLU A 42 -14.95 -2.29 -8.51
CA GLU A 42 -15.89 -1.26 -8.09
C GLU A 42 -15.33 -0.60 -6.83
N TYR A 43 -15.29 0.73 -6.83
CA TYR A 43 -14.91 1.53 -5.67
C TYR A 43 -16.08 2.43 -5.27
N ARG A 44 -16.46 2.38 -4.00
CA ARG A 44 -17.56 3.19 -3.46
C ARG A 44 -17.24 3.69 -2.06
N LEU A 45 -17.05 5.01 -1.98
CA LEU A 45 -16.92 5.77 -0.74
C LEU A 45 -18.14 6.69 -0.57
N LYS A 46 -18.77 6.71 0.60
CA LYS A 46 -19.92 7.60 0.87
C LYS A 46 -19.45 9.00 1.30
N PRO A 47 -20.31 10.02 1.15
CA PRO A 47 -20.02 11.35 1.70
C PRO A 47 -19.68 11.28 3.20
N GLY A 48 -18.54 11.86 3.57
CA GLY A 48 -18.06 11.91 4.96
C GLY A 48 -17.20 10.73 5.40
N GLU A 49 -17.10 9.66 4.60
CA GLU A 49 -16.18 8.55 4.88
C GLU A 49 -14.73 8.91 4.49
N LYS A 50 -13.77 8.20 5.11
CA LYS A 50 -12.34 8.41 4.90
C LYS A 50 -11.66 7.10 4.51
N GLU A 51 -10.69 7.23 3.62
CA GLU A 51 -9.74 6.16 3.30
C GLU A 51 -8.60 6.10 4.33
N PRO A 52 -8.01 4.92 4.56
CA PRO A 52 -6.75 4.79 5.28
C PRO A 52 -5.62 5.56 4.59
N THR A 53 -4.66 6.00 5.40
CA THR A 53 -3.46 6.69 4.89
C THR A 53 -2.66 5.77 3.97
N HIS A 54 -2.39 6.26 2.76
CA HIS A 54 -1.55 5.61 1.74
C HIS A 54 -0.70 6.65 1.01
N SER A 55 0.27 6.18 0.23
CA SER A 55 1.22 7.02 -0.50
C SER A 55 1.31 6.61 -1.97
N HIS A 56 1.60 7.58 -2.84
CA HIS A 56 1.86 7.36 -4.26
C HIS A 56 3.25 7.92 -4.64
N PRO A 57 3.90 7.38 -5.69
CA PRO A 57 5.08 8.02 -6.28
C PRO A 57 4.77 9.44 -6.77
N ALA A 58 5.81 10.27 -6.94
CA ALA A 58 5.65 11.62 -7.44
C ALA A 58 4.94 11.63 -8.81
N GLY A 59 3.85 12.40 -8.91
CA GLY A 59 3.05 12.52 -10.14
C GLY A 59 1.79 11.65 -10.22
N VAL A 60 1.48 10.88 -9.16
CA VAL A 60 0.25 10.09 -9.04
C VAL A 60 -0.47 10.49 -7.74
N VAL A 61 -1.80 10.68 -7.81
CA VAL A 61 -2.68 10.98 -6.66
C VAL A 61 -3.88 10.05 -6.65
#